data_AF-A0A3B3RP09-F1
#
_entry.id   AF-A0A3B3RP09-F1
#
_cell.length_a   1.000
_cell.length_b   1.000
_cell.length_c   1.000
_cell.angle_alpha   90.00
_cell.angle_beta   90.00
_cell.angle_gamma   90.00
#
_symmetry.space_group_name_H-M   'P 1'
#
loop_
_entity.id
_entity.type
_entity.pdbx_description
1 polymer ?
#
loop_
_entity_poly.entity_id
_entity_poly.type
_entity_poly.pdbx_seq_one_letter_code
_entity_poly.pdbx_strand_id
1 'polypeptide(L)'
;MATEKDHFLFEFSADPLLPCYHVQVSLSQFCNWFLLSDVLKRLKMSARIFRARYPQFEVASVPHAELRRQVAVSQVTPVPRGLLRGEGEEEDMEGPVELVRCVPDLQGLLGSTVQILEEERS
;
A
#
# COMPACT_ATOMS: atom_id res chain seq x y z
N MET A 1 20.24 -18.74 11.38
CA MET A 1 19.44 -18.19 10.27
C MET A 1 18.00 -18.49 10.62
N ALA A 2 17.23 -17.47 11.01
CA ALA A 2 15.84 -17.67 11.38
C ALA A 2 15.09 -18.13 10.12
N THR A 3 14.51 -19.32 10.16
CA THR A 3 13.44 -19.67 9.24
C THR A 3 12.32 -18.68 9.58
N GLU A 4 12.11 -17.66 8.75
CA GLU A 4 10.81 -17.00 8.71
C GLU A 4 9.81 -18.13 8.49
N LYS A 5 9.08 -18.50 9.53
CA LYS A 5 7.96 -19.42 9.37
C LYS A 5 7.01 -18.68 8.41
N ASP A 6 6.68 -19.32 7.30
CA ASP A 6 5.69 -18.80 6.37
C ASP A 6 4.34 -18.77 7.08
N HIS A 7 3.99 -17.61 7.63
CA HIS A 7 2.72 -17.37 8.27
C HIS A 7 1.77 -16.68 7.30
N PHE A 8 0.52 -17.10 7.30
CA PHE A 8 -0.51 -16.37 6.55
C PHE A 8 -1.06 -15.25 7.43
N LEU A 9 -1.10 -14.05 6.88
CA LEU A 9 -1.70 -12.88 7.52
C LEU A 9 -3.07 -12.62 6.90
N PHE A 10 -4.09 -12.50 7.75
CA PHE A 10 -5.45 -12.19 7.35
C PHE A 10 -5.87 -10.85 7.95
N GLU A 11 -6.28 -9.92 7.09
CA GLU A 11 -6.83 -8.62 7.49
C GLU A 11 -8.35 -8.69 7.53
N PHE A 12 -8.94 -8.31 8.67
CA PHE A 12 -10.37 -8.21 8.88
C PHE A 12 -10.74 -6.77 9.21
N SER A 13 -11.75 -6.23 8.53
CA SER A 13 -12.27 -4.89 8.81
C SER A 13 -13.79 -4.86 8.65
N ALA A 14 -14.44 -3.99 9.41
CA ALA A 14 -15.85 -3.69 9.23
C ALA A 14 -16.09 -2.76 8.02
N ASP A 15 -15.08 -1.95 7.68
CA ASP A 15 -15.10 -1.06 6.53
C ASP A 15 -14.41 -1.71 5.32
N PRO A 16 -14.72 -1.28 4.07
CA PRO A 16 -13.98 -1.73 2.90
C PRO A 16 -12.48 -1.45 3.02
N LEU A 17 -11.65 -2.45 2.70
CA LEU A 17 -10.20 -2.35 2.72
C LEU A 17 -9.69 -1.38 1.65
N LEU A 18 -8.57 -0.71 1.92
CA LEU A 18 -7.90 0.12 0.93
C LEU A 18 -7.26 -0.77 -0.16
N PRO A 19 -7.24 -0.33 -1.44
CA PRO A 19 -6.50 -1.03 -2.48
C PRO A 19 -5.01 -1.15 -2.12
N CYS A 20 -4.49 -2.36 -2.20
CA CYS A 20 -3.09 -2.66 -1.94
C CYS A 20 -2.39 -3.04 -3.25
N TYR A 21 -1.23 -2.44 -3.51
CA TYR A 21 -0.47 -2.63 -4.74
C TYR A 21 0.79 -3.43 -4.44
N HIS A 22 0.97 -4.55 -5.14
CA HIS A 22 2.19 -5.34 -5.05
C HIS A 22 3.20 -4.83 -6.08
N VAL A 23 4.13 -3.98 -5.64
CA VAL A 23 5.02 -3.21 -6.52
C VAL A 23 6.44 -3.12 -5.98
N GLN A 24 7.37 -2.91 -6.90
CA GLN A 24 8.79 -2.75 -6.65
C GLN A 24 9.12 -1.27 -6.55
N VAL A 25 9.59 -0.87 -5.38
CA VAL A 25 9.95 0.52 -5.07
C VAL A 25 11.47 0.70 -5.00
N SER A 26 12.20 -0.37 -4.65
CA SER A 26 13.67 -0.43 -4.70
C SER A 26 14.13 -1.78 -5.24
N LEU A 27 15.42 -1.93 -5.55
CA LEU A 27 15.98 -3.18 -6.11
C LEU A 27 15.77 -4.41 -5.20
N SER A 28 15.64 -4.20 -3.90
CA SER A 28 15.48 -5.28 -2.90
C SER A 28 14.07 -5.40 -2.35
N GLN A 29 13.11 -4.60 -2.81
CA GLN A 29 11.82 -4.46 -2.15
C GLN A 29 10.66 -4.54 -3.14
N PHE A 30 10.18 -5.76 -3.34
CA PHE A 30 8.94 -6.07 -4.03
C PHE A 30 7.92 -6.54 -3.00
N CYS A 31 7.01 -5.65 -2.60
CA CYS A 31 6.06 -5.93 -1.52
C CYS A 31 4.78 -5.13 -1.70
N ASN A 32 3.92 -5.19 -0.68
CA ASN A 32 2.61 -4.58 -0.66
C ASN A 32 2.66 -3.13 -0.16
N TRP A 33 2.01 -2.22 -0.89
CA TRP A 33 1.98 -0.79 -0.63
C TRP A 33 0.57 -0.21 -0.75
N PHE A 34 0.26 0.79 0.07
CA PHE A 34 -0.92 1.64 -0.08
C PHE A 34 -0.54 2.98 -0.70
N LEU A 35 -1.48 3.59 -1.43
CA LEU A 35 -1.37 5.02 -1.76
C LEU A 35 -1.45 5.82 -0.46
N LEU A 36 -0.43 6.65 -0.19
CA LEU A 36 -0.40 7.47 1.02
C LEU A 36 -1.62 8.40 1.06
N SER A 37 -2.06 8.94 -0.07
CA SER A 37 -3.24 9.82 -0.15
C SER A 37 -4.51 9.14 0.36
N ASP A 38 -4.70 7.84 0.12
CA ASP A 38 -5.88 7.11 0.57
C ASP A 38 -5.81 6.74 2.06
N VAL A 39 -4.62 6.41 2.55
CA VAL A 39 -4.35 6.26 4.00
C VAL A 39 -4.67 7.55 4.74
N LEU A 40 -4.17 8.68 4.23
CA LEU A 40 -4.40 10.00 4.83
C LEU A 40 -5.89 10.40 4.83
N LYS A 41 -6.61 10.13 3.74
CA LYS A 41 -8.07 10.34 3.68
C LYS A 41 -8.79 9.49 4.72
N ARG A 42 -8.45 8.21 4.85
CA ARG A 42 -9.07 7.30 5.85
C ARG A 42 -8.80 7.77 7.28
N LEU A 43 -7.57 8.19 7.57
CA LEU A 43 -7.17 8.69 8.89
C LEU A 43 -7.59 10.15 9.15
N LYS A 44 -8.16 10.83 8.15
CA LYS A 44 -8.48 12.28 8.19
C LYS A 44 -7.29 13.11 8.68
N MET A 45 -6.12 12.84 8.11
CA MET A 45 -4.83 13.38 8.55
C MET A 45 -4.05 13.97 7.36
N SER A 46 -3.20 14.97 7.61
CA SER A 46 -2.27 15.47 6.59
C SER A 46 -0.98 14.66 6.55
N ALA A 47 -0.28 14.66 5.41
CA ALA A 47 1.00 13.95 5.26
C ALA A 47 2.04 14.40 6.30
N ARG A 48 2.09 15.70 6.60
CA ARG A 48 2.98 16.27 7.64
C ARG A 48 2.69 15.69 9.02
N ILE A 49 1.41 15.61 9.41
CA ILE A 49 1.03 15.06 10.72
C ILE A 49 1.32 13.55 10.75
N PHE A 50 1.01 12.83 9.67
CA PHE A 50 1.26 11.39 9.57
C PHE A 50 2.75 11.06 9.77
N ARG A 51 3.65 11.72 9.04
CA ARG A 51 5.10 11.52 9.17
C ARG A 51 5.63 11.89 10.55
N ALA A 52 5.09 12.96 11.15
CA ALA A 52 5.50 13.38 12.49
C ALA A 52 5.02 12.41 13.58
N ARG A 53 3.82 11.84 13.44
CA ARG A 53 3.20 10.95 14.44
C ARG A 53 3.64 9.49 14.28
N TYR A 54 3.95 9.07 13.06
CA TYR A 54 4.31 7.70 12.73
C TYR A 54 5.59 7.62 11.89
N PRO A 55 6.73 8.10 12.43
CA PRO A 55 8.00 8.13 11.69
C PRO A 55 8.55 6.72 11.35
N GLN A 56 8.03 5.67 11.98
CA GLN A 56 8.41 4.28 11.72
C GLN A 56 7.83 3.73 10.41
N PHE A 57 6.79 4.35 9.85
CA PHE A 57 6.20 3.87 8.61
C PHE A 57 7.02 4.33 7.41
N GLU A 58 7.44 3.35 6.62
CA GLU A 58 8.19 3.56 5.41
C GLU A 58 7.32 4.22 4.34
N VAL A 59 7.70 5.42 3.92
CA VAL A 59 7.06 6.17 2.84
C VAL A 59 8.06 6.34 1.71
N ALA A 60 7.64 6.02 0.50
CA ALA A 60 8.46 6.10 -0.70
C ALA A 60 7.75 6.89 -1.81
N SER A 61 8.54 7.47 -2.70
CA SER A 61 8.07 8.27 -3.82
C SER A 61 8.40 7.54 -5.13
N VAL A 62 7.38 7.31 -5.96
CA VAL A 62 7.50 6.53 -7.21
C VAL A 62 6.90 7.34 -8.36
N PRO A 63 7.53 7.38 -9.55
CA PRO A 63 6.92 8.03 -10.70
C PRO A 63 5.54 7.45 -11.02
N HIS A 64 4.57 8.29 -11.34
CA HIS A 64 3.20 7.81 -11.63
C HIS A 64 3.18 6.81 -12.80
N ALA A 65 3.97 7.05 -13.84
CA ALA A 65 4.09 6.15 -14.99
C ALA A 65 4.69 4.77 -14.61
N GLU A 66 5.62 4.75 -13.65
CA GLU A 66 6.21 3.52 -13.12
C GLU A 66 5.18 2.69 -12.37
N LEU A 67 4.47 3.33 -11.42
CA LEU A 67 3.40 2.67 -10.68
C LEU A 67 2.33 2.11 -11.61
N ARG A 68 1.88 2.91 -12.59
CA ARG A 68 0.89 2.47 -13.59
C ARG A 68 1.37 1.25 -14.35
N ARG A 69 2.64 1.23 -14.81
CA ARG A 69 3.21 0.10 -15.55
C ARG A 69 3.20 -1.18 -14.72
N GLN A 70 3.60 -1.09 -13.45
CA GLN A 70 3.64 -2.25 -12.56
C GLN A 70 2.24 -2.75 -12.16
N VAL A 71 1.28 -1.85 -11.94
CA VAL A 71 -0.11 -2.23 -11.62
C VAL A 71 -0.80 -2.86 -12.82
N ALA A 72 -0.50 -2.41 -14.04
CA ALA A 72 -1.11 -2.93 -15.27
C ALA A 72 -0.81 -4.40 -15.55
N VAL A 73 0.30 -4.94 -15.02
CA VAL A 73 0.63 -6.37 -15.16
C VAL A 73 0.01 -7.24 -14.06
N SER A 74 -0.69 -6.65 -13.09
CA SER A 74 -1.37 -7.39 -12.02
C SER A 74 -2.57 -8.17 -12.56
N GLN A 75 -2.65 -9.47 -12.25
CA GLN A 75 -3.77 -10.33 -12.66
C GLN A 75 -4.99 -10.24 -11.73
N VAL A 76 -4.82 -9.69 -10.53
CA VAL A 76 -5.85 -9.66 -9.47
C VAL A 76 -6.42 -8.28 -9.21
N THR A 77 -5.75 -7.22 -9.69
CA THR A 77 -6.20 -5.84 -9.53
C THR A 77 -6.80 -5.38 -10.85
N PRO A 78 -8.13 -5.23 -10.98
CA PRO A 78 -8.67 -4.49 -12.12
C PRO A 78 -8.10 -3.08 -12.02
N VAL A 79 -7.43 -2.61 -13.08
CA VAL A 79 -6.66 -1.37 -13.03
C VAL A 79 -7.58 -0.23 -12.51
N PRO A 80 -7.26 0.40 -11.37
CA PRO A 80 -8.18 1.33 -10.74
C PRO A 80 -8.50 2.50 -11.67
N ARG A 81 -9.78 2.81 -11.85
CA ARG A 81 -10.23 3.92 -12.71
C ARG A 81 -9.59 5.27 -12.35
N GLY A 82 -9.13 5.46 -11.11
CA GLY A 82 -8.38 6.65 -10.68
C GLY A 82 -6.91 6.67 -11.11
N LEU A 83 -6.26 5.51 -11.26
CA LEU A 83 -4.93 5.38 -11.87
C LEU A 83 -5.01 5.40 -13.42
N LEU A 84 -6.19 5.04 -13.96
CA LEU A 84 -6.57 5.10 -15.38
C LEU A 84 -7.37 6.35 -15.76
N ARG A 85 -7.43 7.42 -14.94
CA ARG A 85 -8.05 8.68 -15.38
C ARG A 85 -7.20 9.20 -16.54
N GLY A 86 -7.67 8.92 -17.75
CA GLY A 86 -6.92 9.02 -18.99
C GLY A 86 -6.95 10.43 -19.56
N GLU A 87 -5.83 10.79 -20.19
CA GLU A 87 -5.79 11.33 -21.57
C GLU A 87 -6.41 12.71 -21.82
N GLY A 88 -6.90 13.43 -20.79
CA GLY A 88 -7.44 14.79 -20.92
C GLY A 88 -7.12 15.78 -19.79
N GLU A 89 -6.42 15.32 -18.75
CA GLU A 89 -5.92 16.15 -17.63
C GLU A 89 -4.42 15.87 -17.40
N GLU A 90 -3.70 15.62 -18.49
CA GLU A 90 -2.32 15.12 -18.47
C GLU A 90 -1.29 16.16 -17.99
N GLU A 91 -1.68 17.42 -17.84
CA GLU A 91 -0.75 18.49 -17.47
C GLU A 91 -0.59 18.69 -15.95
N ASP A 92 -1.41 18.04 -15.09
CA ASP A 92 -1.41 18.29 -13.64
C ASP A 92 -1.01 17.06 -12.77
N MET A 93 -0.72 15.90 -13.38
CA MET A 93 -0.22 14.69 -12.68
C MET A 93 1.27 14.41 -12.96
N GLU A 94 2.08 15.45 -13.10
CA GLU A 94 3.51 15.32 -13.40
C GLU A 94 4.37 14.93 -12.17
N GLY A 95 3.77 14.94 -10.98
CA GLY A 95 4.46 14.62 -9.73
C GLY A 95 4.59 13.12 -9.43
N PRO A 96 5.63 12.69 -8.71
CA PRO A 96 5.70 11.34 -8.21
C PRO A 96 4.60 11.09 -7.16
N VAL A 97 4.12 9.85 -7.10
CA VAL A 97 3.11 9.42 -6.12
C VAL A 97 3.79 8.85 -4.88
N GLU A 98 3.20 9.14 -3.72
CA GLU A 98 3.70 8.65 -2.45
C GLU A 98 2.99 7.35 -2.04
N LEU A 99 3.78 6.36 -1.69
CA LEU A 99 3.35 5.05 -1.22
C LEU A 99 3.78 4.86 0.23
N VAL A 100 2.99 4.13 1.00
CA VAL A 100 3.35 3.69 2.36
C VAL A 100 3.26 2.17 2.45
N ARG A 101 4.27 1.55 3.05
CA ARG A 101 4.37 0.09 3.08
C ARG A 101 3.20 -0.52 3.87
N CYS A 102 2.59 -1.54 3.31
CA CYS A 102 1.54 -2.31 3.97
C CYS A 102 2.17 -3.22 5.04
N VAL A 103 1.96 -2.88 6.30
CA VAL A 103 2.40 -3.66 7.47
C VAL A 103 1.26 -3.79 8.48
N PRO A 104 1.25 -4.84 9.33
CA PRO A 104 0.17 -5.07 10.30
C PRO A 104 -0.16 -3.88 11.19
N ASP A 105 0.87 -3.17 11.67
CA ASP A 105 0.69 -2.00 12.52
C ASP A 105 -0.08 -0.87 11.82
N LEU A 106 0.13 -0.69 10.51
CA LEU A 106 -0.60 0.30 9.72
C LEU A 106 -2.04 -0.15 9.46
N GLN A 107 -2.26 -1.44 9.18
CA GLN A 107 -3.61 -2.00 9.03
C GLN A 107 -4.42 -1.84 10.32
N GLY A 108 -3.78 -2.07 11.48
CA GLY A 108 -4.35 -1.79 12.80
C GLY A 108 -4.75 -0.32 12.97
N LEU A 109 -3.87 0.60 12.56
CA LEU A 109 -4.16 2.04 12.60
C LEU A 109 -5.34 2.44 11.68
N LEU A 110 -5.54 1.73 10.57
CA LEU A 110 -6.66 1.93 9.64
C LEU A 110 -7.99 1.34 10.16
N GLY A 111 -7.98 0.69 11.34
CA GLY A 111 -9.16 0.09 11.96
C GLY A 111 -9.35 -1.39 11.66
N SER A 112 -8.38 -2.03 11.00
CA SER A 112 -8.42 -3.47 10.75
C SER A 112 -7.84 -4.28 11.92
N THR A 113 -8.19 -5.55 11.99
CA THR A 113 -7.54 -6.54 12.85
C THR A 113 -6.77 -7.52 11.98
N VAL A 114 -5.48 -7.74 12.29
CA VAL A 114 -4.64 -8.70 11.55
C VAL A 114 -4.46 -9.96 12.39
N GLN A 115 -4.83 -11.11 11.82
CA GLN A 115 -4.64 -12.41 12.45
C GLN A 115 -3.53 -13.18 11.74
N ILE A 116 -2.72 -13.90 12.53
CA ILE A 116 -1.62 -14.73 12.05
C ILE A 116 -2.06 -16.18 12.14
N LEU A 117 -2.09 -16.88 11.00
CA LEU A 117 -2.28 -18.32 10.96
C LEU A 117 -0.90 -18.99 10.91
N GLU A 118 -0.54 -19.70 11.97
CA GLU A 118 0.63 -20.58 11.98
C GLU A 118 0.25 -21.94 11.36
N GLU A 119 1.12 -22.48 10.51
CA GLU A 119 0.96 -23.85 10.02
C GLU A 119 1.12 -24.83 11.19
N GLU A 120 0.05 -25.57 11.48
CA GLU A 120 0.05 -26.60 12.52
C GLU A 120 0.87 -27.79 12.00
N ARG A 121 2.15 -27.86 12.40
CA ARG A 121 3.03 -28.99 12.04
C ARG A 121 2.47 -30.26 12.69
N SER A 122 1.78 -31.07 11.89
CA SER A 122 1.35 -32.42 12.24
C SER A 122 2.52 -33.39 12.33
#